data_AF-A0A1T5F6V1-F1
#
_entry.id   AF-A0A1T5F6V1-F1
#
_cell.length_a   1.000
_cell.length_b   1.000
_cell.length_c   1.000
_cell.angle_alpha   90.00
_cell.angle_beta   90.00
_cell.angle_gamma   90.00
#
_symmetry.space_group_name_H-M   'P 1'
#
loop_
_entity.id
_entity.type
_entity.pdbx_description
1 polymer ?
#
loop_
_entity_poly.entity_id
_entity_poly.type
_entity_poly.pdbx_seq_one_letter_code
_entity_poly.pdbx_strand_id
1 'polypeptide(L)'
;MGPEGVDAKGTDAEAVRARYAGAAQAFLELAGQVPHQAWSRPALGEWDVRALTGHTSRALTTVETYLATPATGARVPGPVEYFLAVRGAASPAAIAQRGRETGEALGEDPAAAVRELVHRVTALVRNTPDDAPVATPAGAMTLIDYLPTRTFELAVHTLDLARALGFPPPAALAPAVAASLELAGAIGSRLPSAGDLLLLLTGRTGLPENLSVL
;
A
#
# COMPACT_ATOMS: atom_id res chain seq x y z
N MET A 1 16.60 -30.27 -29.46
CA MET A 1 15.78 -30.47 -28.24
C MET A 1 16.49 -29.73 -27.11
N GLY A 2 16.32 -28.42 -27.07
CA GLY A 2 16.75 -27.57 -25.95
C GLY A 2 15.52 -27.26 -25.09
N PRO A 3 15.66 -27.07 -23.78
CA PRO A 3 14.50 -26.75 -22.95
C PRO A 3 14.02 -25.36 -23.34
N GLU A 4 12.79 -25.29 -23.83
CA GLU A 4 12.05 -24.05 -23.99
C GLU A 4 12.05 -23.34 -22.64
N GLY A 5 12.50 -22.09 -22.66
CA GLY A 5 12.49 -21.22 -21.50
C GLY A 5 11.07 -21.17 -20.95
N VAL A 6 10.95 -21.42 -19.65
CA VAL A 6 9.74 -21.16 -18.89
C VAL A 6 9.42 -19.69 -19.10
N ASP A 7 8.34 -19.40 -19.83
CA ASP A 7 7.77 -18.07 -19.94
C ASP A 7 7.60 -17.52 -18.51
N ALA A 8 8.35 -16.46 -18.20
CA ALA A 8 8.09 -15.64 -17.03
C ALA A 8 6.63 -15.22 -17.13
N LYS A 9 5.76 -15.73 -16.24
CA LYS A 9 4.37 -15.26 -16.13
C LYS A 9 4.40 -13.73 -16.07
N GLY A 10 4.11 -13.08 -17.19
CA GLY A 10 4.02 -11.64 -17.25
C GLY A 10 3.00 -11.20 -16.20
N THR A 11 3.36 -10.20 -15.41
CA THR A 11 2.41 -9.55 -14.49
C THR A 11 1.18 -9.17 -15.30
N ASP A 12 0.00 -9.66 -14.89
CA ASP A 12 -1.28 -9.25 -15.49
C ASP A 12 -1.50 -7.77 -15.18
N ALA A 13 -1.04 -6.92 -16.11
CA ALA A 13 -0.98 -5.49 -15.92
C ALA A 13 -2.37 -4.87 -15.74
N GLU A 14 -3.37 -5.42 -16.45
CA GLU A 14 -4.76 -5.00 -16.33
C GLU A 14 -5.28 -5.30 -14.92
N ALA A 15 -5.06 -6.52 -14.42
CA ALA A 15 -5.49 -6.87 -13.06
C ALA A 15 -4.76 -6.07 -11.97
N VAL A 16 -3.47 -5.76 -12.14
CA VAL A 16 -2.72 -4.89 -11.21
C VAL A 16 -3.33 -3.49 -11.18
N ARG A 17 -3.60 -2.89 -12.34
CA ARG A 17 -4.22 -1.56 -12.44
C ARG A 17 -5.62 -1.53 -11.85
N ALA A 18 -6.43 -2.56 -12.13
CA ALA A 18 -7.78 -2.68 -11.59
C ALA A 18 -7.78 -2.78 -10.07
N ARG A 19 -6.87 -3.57 -9.47
CA ARG A 19 -6.73 -3.68 -8.01
C ARG A 19 -6.29 -2.36 -7.37
N TYR A 20 -5.32 -1.66 -7.97
CA TYR A 20 -4.90 -0.34 -7.48
C TYR A 20 -6.04 0.68 -7.52
N ALA A 21 -6.75 0.77 -8.65
CA ALA A 21 -7.89 1.67 -8.80
C ALA A 21 -9.03 1.33 -7.83
N GLY A 22 -9.35 0.04 -7.65
CA GLY A 22 -10.34 -0.44 -6.69
C GLY A 22 -9.96 -0.11 -5.24
N ALA A 23 -8.69 -0.26 -4.88
CA ALA A 23 -8.19 0.10 -3.55
C ALA A 23 -8.28 1.62 -3.30
N ALA A 24 -7.92 2.44 -4.30
CA ALA A 24 -8.03 3.90 -4.21
C ALA A 24 -9.49 4.36 -4.08
N GLN A 25 -10.41 3.71 -4.81
CA GLN A 25 -11.84 3.96 -4.73
C GLN A 25 -12.41 3.57 -3.37
N ALA A 26 -12.04 2.41 -2.82
CA ALA A 26 -12.44 1.98 -1.48
C ALA A 26 -11.95 2.94 -0.39
N PHE A 27 -10.70 3.43 -0.51
CA PHE A 27 -10.16 4.45 0.40
C PHE A 27 -10.96 5.77 0.32
N LEU A 28 -11.28 6.21 -0.90
CA LEU A 28 -12.14 7.38 -1.13
C LEU A 28 -13.52 7.24 -0.49
N GLU A 29 -14.19 6.11 -0.72
CA GLU A 29 -15.52 5.82 -0.16
C GLU A 29 -15.49 5.86 1.37
N LEU A 30 -14.46 5.29 1.99
CA LEU A 30 -14.31 5.29 3.44
C LEU A 30 -14.02 6.71 3.97
N ALA A 31 -13.09 7.44 3.36
CA ALA A 31 -12.74 8.80 3.77
C ALA A 31 -13.95 9.75 3.68
N GLY A 32 -14.79 9.58 2.66
CA GLY A 32 -16.04 10.35 2.48
C GLY A 32 -17.12 10.07 3.53
N GLN A 33 -17.01 8.98 4.30
CA GLN A 33 -17.95 8.61 5.36
C GLN A 33 -17.50 9.07 6.75
N VAL A 34 -16.28 9.60 6.89
CA VAL A 34 -15.74 10.02 8.19
C VAL A 34 -16.50 11.24 8.71
N PRO A 35 -17.19 11.15 9.87
CA PRO A 35 -17.84 12.31 10.46
C PRO A 35 -16.80 13.35 10.89
N HIS A 36 -17.14 14.64 10.81
CA HIS A 36 -16.21 15.73 11.16
C HIS A 36 -15.56 15.55 12.55
N GLN A 37 -16.33 15.15 13.56
CA GLN A 37 -15.82 14.90 14.92
C GLN A 37 -14.94 13.65 15.06
N ALA A 38 -14.86 12.80 14.03
CA ALA A 38 -14.11 11.54 14.08
C ALA A 38 -12.66 11.66 13.63
N TRP A 39 -12.26 12.77 12.97
CA TRP A 39 -10.91 12.96 12.47
C TRP A 39 -9.83 12.91 13.54
N SER A 40 -10.13 13.38 14.75
CA SER A 40 -9.22 13.36 15.90
C SER A 40 -9.37 12.12 16.80
N ARG A 41 -10.18 11.11 16.40
CA ARG A 41 -10.31 9.86 17.17
C ARG A 41 -9.04 9.01 17.01
N PRO A 42 -8.61 8.28 18.06
CA PRO A 42 -7.53 7.29 17.93
C PRO A 42 -7.82 6.26 16.84
N ALA A 43 -6.79 5.87 16.08
CA ALA A 43 -6.89 4.90 14.99
C ALA A 43 -5.88 3.76 15.08
N LEU A 44 -4.59 4.06 14.87
CA LEU A 44 -3.53 3.04 14.84
C LEU A 44 -2.29 3.53 15.59
N GLY A 45 -1.94 2.84 16.68
CA GLY A 45 -0.84 3.26 17.54
C GLY A 45 -1.04 4.68 18.05
N GLU A 46 -0.11 5.57 17.73
CA GLU A 46 -0.16 7.00 18.10
C GLU A 46 -0.95 7.87 17.10
N TRP A 47 -1.43 7.30 15.99
CA TRP A 47 -2.18 8.04 14.99
C TRP A 47 -3.66 8.13 15.31
N ASP A 48 -4.21 9.33 15.11
CA ASP A 48 -5.63 9.53 14.93
C ASP A 48 -6.07 9.22 13.48
N VAL A 49 -7.39 9.26 13.24
CA VAL A 49 -7.97 9.00 11.91
C VAL A 49 -7.38 9.94 10.86
N ARG A 50 -7.13 11.21 11.19
CA ARG A 50 -6.55 12.20 10.27
C ARG A 50 -5.12 11.84 9.88
N ALA A 51 -4.26 11.54 10.85
CA ALA A 51 -2.88 11.15 10.60
C ALA A 51 -2.79 9.83 9.81
N LEU A 52 -3.63 8.83 10.14
CA LEU A 52 -3.68 7.59 9.39
C LEU A 52 -4.22 7.79 7.95
N THR A 53 -5.19 8.68 7.76
CA THR A 53 -5.69 9.04 6.42
C THR A 53 -4.61 9.76 5.60
N GLY A 54 -3.84 10.66 6.23
CA GLY A 54 -2.67 11.28 5.62
C GLY A 54 -1.61 10.26 5.22
N HIS A 55 -1.30 9.32 6.11
CA HIS A 55 -0.37 8.23 5.83
C HIS A 55 -0.85 7.36 4.66
N THR A 56 -2.12 6.95 4.68
CA THR A 56 -2.75 6.16 3.60
C THR A 56 -2.69 6.89 2.26
N SER A 57 -2.92 8.21 2.27
CA SER A 57 -2.82 9.07 1.08
C SER A 57 -1.44 9.06 0.43
N ARG A 58 -0.38 8.67 1.16
CA ARG A 58 0.95 8.49 0.59
C ARG A 58 1.01 7.39 -0.46
N ALA A 59 0.14 6.39 -0.39
CA ALA A 59 0.05 5.37 -1.43
C ALA A 59 -0.40 5.94 -2.80
N LEU A 60 -0.93 7.16 -2.82
CA LEU A 60 -1.28 7.93 -4.02
C LEU A 60 -0.18 8.97 -4.31
N THR A 61 0.19 9.80 -3.32
CA THR A 61 1.16 10.90 -3.57
C THR A 61 2.55 10.41 -3.94
N THR A 62 3.00 9.24 -3.46
CA THR A 62 4.30 8.71 -3.88
C THR A 62 4.28 8.21 -5.31
N VAL A 63 3.15 7.74 -5.85
CA VAL A 63 3.04 7.41 -7.28
C VAL A 63 3.24 8.66 -8.12
N GLU A 64 2.52 9.74 -7.79
CA GLU A 64 2.64 11.04 -8.46
C GLU A 64 4.06 11.60 -8.37
N THR A 65 4.63 11.64 -7.17
CA THR A 65 5.96 12.22 -6.92
C THR A 65 7.06 11.41 -7.60
N TYR A 66 7.01 10.08 -7.53
CA TYR A 66 8.09 9.23 -8.03
C TYR A 66 8.06 9.04 -9.54
N LEU A 67 6.89 9.18 -10.20
CA LEU A 67 6.79 9.26 -11.65
C LEU A 67 7.35 10.59 -12.20
N ALA A 68 7.23 11.68 -11.43
CA ALA A 68 7.77 12.99 -11.80
C ALA A 68 9.28 13.13 -11.52
N THR A 69 9.87 12.19 -10.77
CA THR A 69 11.27 12.22 -10.38
C THR A 69 12.10 11.32 -11.30
N PRO A 70 13.23 11.79 -11.86
CA PRO A 70 14.12 10.92 -12.63
C PRO A 70 14.56 9.71 -11.81
N ALA A 71 14.31 8.50 -12.33
CA ALA A 71 14.70 7.27 -11.64
C ALA A 71 16.23 7.12 -11.65
N THR A 72 16.80 6.95 -10.47
CA THR A 72 18.23 6.70 -10.25
C THR A 72 18.43 5.44 -9.41
N GLY A 73 19.58 4.79 -9.56
CA GLY A 73 19.93 3.60 -8.79
C GLY A 73 19.63 2.28 -9.52
N ALA A 74 19.91 1.17 -8.84
CA ALA A 74 19.72 -0.17 -9.41
C ALA A 74 18.22 -0.48 -9.60
N ARG A 75 17.92 -1.33 -10.59
CA ARG A 75 16.56 -1.85 -10.79
C ARG A 75 16.18 -2.76 -9.63
N VAL A 76 15.03 -2.49 -9.02
CA VAL A 76 14.37 -3.38 -8.08
C VAL A 76 13.45 -4.32 -8.88
N PRO A 77 13.63 -5.65 -8.81
CA PRO A 77 12.92 -6.60 -9.69
C PRO A 77 11.39 -6.66 -9.51
N GLY A 78 10.88 -6.34 -8.33
CA GLY A 78 9.47 -6.52 -8.02
C GLY A 78 9.07 -6.05 -6.63
N PRO A 79 7.79 -6.21 -6.28
CA PRO A 79 7.23 -5.71 -5.02
C PRO A 79 7.78 -6.43 -3.77
N VAL A 80 8.14 -7.72 -3.88
CA VAL A 80 8.74 -8.47 -2.76
C VAL A 80 10.11 -7.90 -2.44
N GLU A 81 10.97 -7.72 -3.45
CA GLU A 81 12.31 -7.15 -3.30
C GLU A 81 12.24 -5.71 -2.76
N TYR A 82 11.26 -4.93 -3.21
CA TYR A 82 11.01 -3.60 -2.68
C TYR A 82 10.74 -3.63 -1.17
N PHE A 83 9.78 -4.43 -0.70
CA PHE A 83 9.44 -4.50 0.72
C PHE A 83 10.60 -5.01 1.57
N LEU A 84 11.35 -6.01 1.09
CA LEU A 84 12.54 -6.49 1.79
C LEU A 84 13.64 -5.42 1.88
N ALA A 85 13.82 -4.60 0.84
CA ALA A 85 14.84 -3.54 0.81
C ALA A 85 14.50 -2.34 1.71
N VAL A 86 13.23 -1.96 1.82
CA VAL A 86 12.80 -0.82 2.67
C VAL A 86 12.46 -1.22 4.11
N ARG A 87 12.50 -2.52 4.41
CA ARG A 87 12.21 -3.04 5.75
C ARG A 87 13.17 -2.43 6.79
N GLY A 88 12.60 -1.80 7.81
CA GLY A 88 13.37 -1.14 8.86
C GLY A 88 14.14 0.12 8.40
N ALA A 89 13.90 0.62 7.18
CA ALA A 89 14.58 1.81 6.66
C ALA A 89 14.17 3.12 7.38
N ALA A 90 13.03 3.11 8.08
CA ALA A 90 12.58 4.23 8.90
C ALA A 90 12.18 3.73 10.30
N SER A 91 12.48 4.54 11.31
CA SER A 91 12.02 4.24 12.67
C SER A 91 10.50 4.41 12.79
N PRO A 92 9.83 3.67 13.69
CA PRO A 92 8.40 3.86 13.96
C PRO A 92 8.05 5.32 14.27
N ALA A 93 8.89 6.03 15.02
CA ALA A 93 8.69 7.44 15.34
C ALA A 93 8.74 8.36 14.10
N ALA A 94 9.66 8.10 13.16
CA ALA A 94 9.76 8.87 11.91
C ALA A 94 8.55 8.59 10.99
N ILE A 95 8.08 7.34 10.95
CA ILE A 95 6.85 6.97 10.24
C ILE A 95 5.67 7.71 10.87
N ALA A 96 5.54 7.65 12.20
CA ALA A 96 4.47 8.30 12.95
C ALA A 96 4.42 9.80 12.70
N GLN A 97 5.57 10.47 12.78
CA GLN A 97 5.68 11.90 12.53
C GLN A 97 5.25 12.27 11.09
N ARG A 98 5.69 11.51 10.09
CA ARG A 98 5.28 11.73 8.70
C ARG A 98 3.79 11.53 8.47
N GLY A 99 3.17 10.59 9.19
CA GLY A 99 1.71 10.42 9.17
C GLY A 99 0.98 11.67 9.67
N ARG A 100 1.45 12.29 10.76
CA ARG A 100 0.90 13.56 11.27
C ARG A 100 1.05 14.69 10.26
N GLU A 101 2.25 14.89 9.72
CA GLU A 101 2.53 15.93 8.72
C GLU A 101 1.64 15.78 7.47
N THR A 102 1.49 14.55 6.97
CA THR A 102 0.62 14.29 5.82
C THR A 102 -0.86 14.42 6.15
N GLY A 103 -1.27 14.11 7.38
CA GLY A 103 -2.64 14.34 7.86
C GLY A 103 -2.96 15.82 8.00
N GLU A 104 -2.02 16.63 8.49
CA GLU A 104 -2.15 18.09 8.54
C GLU A 104 -2.30 18.68 7.13
N ALA A 105 -1.48 18.22 6.18
CA ALA A 105 -1.50 18.65 4.79
C ALA A 105 -2.81 18.37 4.03
N LEU A 106 -3.72 17.56 4.59
CA LEU A 106 -5.07 17.36 4.04
C LEU A 106 -5.99 18.60 4.23
N GLY A 107 -5.56 19.61 5.01
CA GLY A 107 -6.30 20.86 5.19
C GLY A 107 -7.59 20.70 6.01
N GLU A 108 -8.49 21.68 5.87
CA GLU A 108 -9.73 21.76 6.66
C GLU A 108 -10.80 20.74 6.26
N ASP A 109 -10.75 20.25 5.02
CA ASP A 109 -11.66 19.20 4.52
C ASP A 109 -10.84 17.99 4.01
N PRO A 110 -10.44 17.07 4.93
CA PRO A 110 -9.64 15.92 4.54
C PRO A 110 -10.34 14.98 3.54
N ALA A 111 -11.68 14.89 3.59
CA ALA A 111 -12.43 14.06 2.66
C ALA A 111 -12.39 14.64 1.24
N ALA A 112 -12.49 15.97 1.10
CA ALA A 112 -12.31 16.63 -0.18
C ALA A 112 -10.89 16.47 -0.73
N ALA A 113 -9.87 16.66 0.12
CA ALA A 113 -8.47 16.49 -0.29
C ALA A 113 -8.19 15.06 -0.78
N VAL A 114 -8.70 14.03 -0.10
CA VAL A 114 -8.59 12.63 -0.54
C VAL A 114 -9.29 12.41 -1.88
N ARG A 115 -10.50 12.95 -2.06
CA ARG A 115 -11.26 12.83 -3.32
C ARG A 115 -10.49 13.41 -4.51
N GLU A 116 -9.96 14.61 -4.36
CA GLU A 116 -9.16 15.27 -5.40
C GLU A 116 -7.89 14.48 -5.74
N LEU A 117 -7.19 13.99 -4.71
CA LEU A 117 -5.99 13.19 -4.87
C LEU A 117 -6.28 11.87 -5.60
N VAL A 118 -7.33 11.14 -5.19
CA VAL A 118 -7.71 9.87 -5.82
C VAL A 118 -8.06 10.08 -7.29
N HIS A 119 -8.86 11.09 -7.62
CA HIS A 119 -9.20 11.40 -9.01
C HIS A 119 -7.95 11.72 -9.84
N ARG A 120 -7.06 12.57 -9.31
CA ARG A 120 -5.83 12.98 -10.03
C ARG A 120 -4.89 11.81 -10.27
N VAL A 121 -4.59 11.03 -9.23
CA VAL A 121 -3.59 9.94 -9.32
C VAL A 121 -4.11 8.74 -10.10
N THR A 122 -5.39 8.37 -9.97
CA THR A 122 -5.96 7.28 -10.80
C THR A 122 -6.02 7.66 -12.28
N ALA A 123 -6.24 8.94 -12.62
CA ALA A 123 -6.11 9.43 -13.98
C ALA A 123 -4.65 9.38 -14.48
N LEU A 124 -3.68 9.82 -13.66
CA LEU A 124 -2.26 9.73 -13.97
C LEU A 124 -1.84 8.28 -14.26
N VAL A 125 -2.17 7.35 -13.37
CA VAL A 125 -1.83 5.93 -13.53
C VAL A 125 -2.40 5.38 -14.83
N ARG A 126 -3.68 5.65 -15.14
CA ARG A 126 -4.34 5.18 -16.37
C ARG A 126 -3.64 5.65 -17.65
N ASN A 127 -3.07 6.85 -17.63
CA ASN A 127 -2.43 7.47 -18.79
C ASN A 127 -0.90 7.23 -18.85
N THR A 128 -0.34 6.53 -17.87
CA THR A 128 1.10 6.24 -17.79
C THR A 128 1.40 4.83 -18.30
N PRO A 129 2.39 4.62 -19.18
CA PRO A 129 2.81 3.29 -19.64
C PRO A 129 3.22 2.35 -18.49
N ASP A 130 3.06 1.04 -18.68
CA ASP A 130 3.40 0.03 -17.67
C ASP A 130 4.89 0.03 -17.28
N ASP A 131 5.75 0.28 -18.25
CA ASP A 131 7.22 0.29 -18.13
C ASP A 131 7.79 1.66 -17.70
N ALA A 132 6.93 2.65 -17.44
CA ALA A 132 7.36 3.96 -17.00
C ALA A 132 8.20 3.86 -15.71
N PRO A 133 9.37 4.52 -15.65
CA PRO A 133 10.28 4.40 -14.51
C PRO A 133 9.74 5.15 -13.29
N VAL A 134 9.77 4.50 -12.13
CA VAL A 134 9.37 5.03 -10.83
C VAL A 134 10.59 5.10 -9.92
N ALA A 135 10.92 6.30 -9.43
CA ALA A 135 12.07 6.56 -8.56
C ALA A 135 11.77 6.24 -7.07
N THR A 136 11.85 4.97 -6.68
CA THR A 136 11.52 4.56 -5.30
C THR A 136 12.73 4.67 -4.35
N PRO A 137 12.52 4.69 -3.02
CA PRO A 137 13.62 4.67 -2.04
C PRO A 137 14.54 3.44 -2.14
N ALA A 138 14.07 2.33 -2.72
CA ALA A 138 14.87 1.11 -2.89
C ALA A 138 15.61 1.07 -4.24
N GLY A 139 15.38 2.03 -5.14
CA GLY A 139 15.87 2.04 -6.51
C GLY A 139 14.74 2.16 -7.55
N ALA A 140 15.10 1.96 -8.81
CA ALA A 140 14.16 2.12 -9.93
C ALA A 140 13.23 0.91 -10.06
N MET A 141 11.93 1.16 -10.24
CA MET A 141 10.92 0.15 -10.58
C MET A 141 10.16 0.57 -11.84
N THR A 142 9.51 -0.36 -12.53
CA THR A 142 8.46 0.01 -13.50
C THR A 142 7.20 0.41 -12.74
N LEU A 143 6.31 1.18 -13.37
CA LEU A 143 5.01 1.50 -12.78
C LEU A 143 4.26 0.22 -12.41
N ILE A 144 4.23 -0.76 -13.31
CA ILE A 144 3.44 -1.97 -13.08
C ILE A 144 4.00 -2.83 -11.92
N ASP A 145 5.32 -2.81 -11.71
CA ASP A 145 5.94 -3.47 -10.56
C ASP A 145 5.75 -2.70 -9.24
N TYR A 146 5.57 -1.37 -9.32
CA TYR A 146 5.40 -0.52 -8.14
C TYR A 146 3.97 -0.50 -7.59
N LEU A 147 2.95 -0.52 -8.47
CA LEU A 147 1.53 -0.45 -8.07
C LEU A 147 1.09 -1.51 -7.04
N PRO A 148 1.56 -2.78 -7.06
CA PRO A 148 1.24 -3.75 -6.02
C PRO A 148 1.67 -3.30 -4.62
N THR A 149 2.80 -2.59 -4.51
CA THR A 149 3.27 -2.07 -3.22
C THR A 149 2.34 -1.00 -2.67
N ARG A 150 1.72 -0.20 -3.54
CA ARG A 150 0.80 0.88 -3.14
C ARG A 150 -0.61 0.37 -2.91
N THR A 151 -1.02 -0.62 -3.68
CA THR A 151 -2.25 -1.40 -3.46
C THR A 151 -2.23 -2.04 -2.07
N PHE A 152 -1.09 -2.61 -1.68
CA PHE A 152 -0.89 -3.19 -0.35
C PHE A 152 -1.12 -2.18 0.77
N GLU A 153 -0.51 -0.99 0.68
CA GLU A 153 -0.63 0.07 1.67
C GLU A 153 -2.07 0.62 1.74
N LEU A 154 -2.73 0.81 0.60
CA LEU A 154 -4.14 1.18 0.56
C LEU A 154 -5.02 0.12 1.22
N ALA A 155 -4.79 -1.16 0.94
CA ALA A 155 -5.54 -2.26 1.51
C ALA A 155 -5.41 -2.32 3.03
N VAL A 156 -4.17 -2.35 3.54
CA VAL A 156 -3.89 -2.44 4.98
C VAL A 156 -4.49 -1.25 5.72
N HIS A 157 -4.18 -0.02 5.28
CA HIS A 157 -4.57 1.15 6.07
C HIS A 157 -6.03 1.58 5.87
N THR A 158 -6.68 1.19 4.77
CA THR A 158 -8.15 1.30 4.68
C THR A 158 -8.84 0.32 5.64
N LEU A 159 -8.29 -0.88 5.85
CA LEU A 159 -8.79 -1.80 6.88
C LEU A 159 -8.57 -1.25 8.29
N ASP A 160 -7.41 -0.65 8.56
CA ASP A 160 -7.12 -0.01 9.85
C ASP A 160 -8.10 1.13 10.14
N LEU A 161 -8.36 1.99 9.14
CA LEU A 161 -9.34 3.07 9.25
C LEU A 161 -10.76 2.54 9.48
N ALA A 162 -11.17 1.51 8.72
CA ALA A 162 -12.49 0.89 8.90
C ALA A 162 -12.67 0.36 10.32
N ARG A 163 -11.65 -0.34 10.84
CA ARG A 163 -11.62 -0.83 12.21
C ARG A 163 -11.70 0.30 13.24
N ALA A 164 -10.90 1.37 13.08
CA ALA A 164 -10.89 2.51 13.98
C ALA A 164 -12.23 3.26 14.04
N LEU A 165 -12.91 3.35 12.91
CA LEU A 165 -14.20 4.03 12.76
C LEU A 165 -15.39 3.15 13.17
N GLY A 166 -15.21 1.83 13.22
CA GLY A 166 -16.28 0.86 13.46
C GLY A 166 -17.12 0.59 12.21
N PHE A 167 -16.55 0.80 11.02
CA PHE A 167 -17.20 0.55 9.74
C PHE A 167 -16.85 -0.83 9.19
N PRO A 168 -17.74 -1.46 8.41
CA PRO A 168 -17.34 -2.61 7.61
C PRO A 168 -16.31 -2.18 6.55
N PRO A 169 -15.35 -3.05 6.19
CA PRO A 169 -14.47 -2.79 5.05
C PRO A 169 -15.27 -2.51 3.76
N PRO A 170 -14.91 -1.49 2.96
CA PRO A 170 -15.57 -1.26 1.68
C PRO A 170 -15.45 -2.48 0.75
N ALA A 171 -16.54 -2.87 0.09
CA ALA A 171 -16.57 -4.07 -0.74
C ALA A 171 -15.57 -4.01 -1.91
N ALA A 172 -15.33 -2.80 -2.47
CA ALA A 172 -14.37 -2.56 -3.53
C ALA A 172 -12.91 -2.90 -3.13
N LEU A 173 -12.62 -3.05 -1.84
CA LEU A 173 -11.30 -3.39 -1.33
C LEU A 173 -10.95 -4.88 -1.51
N ALA A 174 -11.94 -5.76 -1.70
CA ALA A 174 -11.74 -7.22 -1.65
C ALA A 174 -10.66 -7.75 -2.62
N PRO A 175 -10.59 -7.33 -3.91
CA PRO A 175 -9.52 -7.76 -4.80
C PRO A 175 -8.12 -7.30 -4.36
N ALA A 176 -8.03 -6.12 -3.75
CA ALA A 176 -6.79 -5.58 -3.21
C ALA A 176 -6.34 -6.34 -1.97
N VAL A 177 -7.27 -6.72 -1.08
CA VAL A 177 -6.97 -7.58 0.08
C VAL A 177 -6.41 -8.93 -0.37
N ALA A 178 -7.05 -9.59 -1.33
CA ALA A 178 -6.57 -10.88 -1.85
C ALA A 178 -5.13 -10.79 -2.39
N ALA A 179 -4.85 -9.81 -3.25
CA ALA A 179 -3.50 -9.60 -3.80
C ALA A 179 -2.48 -9.21 -2.71
N SER A 180 -2.92 -8.48 -1.68
CA SER A 180 -2.05 -8.09 -0.56
C SER A 180 -1.69 -9.28 0.32
N LEU A 181 -2.61 -10.24 0.50
CA LEU A 181 -2.33 -11.50 1.21
C LEU A 181 -1.33 -12.37 0.44
N GLU A 182 -1.46 -12.47 -0.89
CA GLU A 182 -0.47 -13.16 -1.74
C GLU A 182 0.91 -12.52 -1.59
N LEU A 183 0.99 -11.18 -1.66
CA LEU A 183 2.24 -10.44 -1.50
C LEU A 183 2.83 -10.60 -0.08
N ALA A 184 2.01 -10.51 0.96
CA ALA A 184 2.42 -10.75 2.33
C ALA A 184 3.01 -12.15 2.52
N GLY A 185 2.37 -13.18 1.94
CA GLY A 185 2.86 -14.55 1.96
C GLY A 185 4.20 -14.69 1.22
N ALA A 186 4.34 -14.07 0.05
CA ALA A 186 5.58 -14.06 -0.71
C ALA A 186 6.73 -13.39 0.05
N ILE A 187 6.49 -12.23 0.69
CA ILE A 187 7.47 -11.57 1.57
C ILE A 187 7.82 -12.49 2.74
N GLY A 188 6.80 -12.99 3.46
CA GLY A 188 6.95 -13.85 4.62
C GLY A 188 7.77 -15.12 4.35
N SER A 189 7.62 -15.72 3.16
CA SER A 189 8.39 -16.90 2.76
C SER A 189 9.91 -16.66 2.63
N ARG A 190 10.33 -15.39 2.55
CA ARG A 190 11.75 -14.99 2.45
C ARG A 190 12.34 -14.62 3.82
N LEU A 191 11.54 -14.66 4.88
CA LEU A 191 11.96 -14.31 6.23
C LEU A 191 12.30 -15.55 7.06
N PRO A 192 13.18 -15.44 8.09
CA PRO A 192 13.47 -16.55 8.99
C PRO A 192 12.24 -17.13 9.70
N SER A 193 11.17 -16.33 9.86
CA SER A 193 9.91 -16.70 10.51
C SER A 193 8.91 -17.41 9.58
N ALA A 194 9.29 -17.80 8.36
CA ALA A 194 8.36 -18.40 7.39
C ALA A 194 7.63 -19.64 7.92
N GLY A 195 8.32 -20.51 8.67
CA GLY A 195 7.72 -21.69 9.29
C GLY A 195 6.66 -21.32 10.34
N ASP A 196 6.97 -20.36 11.20
CA ASP A 196 6.03 -19.86 12.23
C ASP A 196 4.82 -19.19 11.60
N LEU A 197 5.01 -18.43 10.52
CA LEU A 197 3.93 -17.82 9.75
C LEU A 197 3.00 -18.88 9.15
N LEU A 198 3.55 -19.95 8.59
CA LEU A 198 2.75 -21.04 8.03
C LEU A 198 1.96 -21.79 9.12
N LEU A 199 2.58 -22.05 10.27
CA LEU A 199 1.91 -22.65 11.41
C LEU A 199 0.78 -21.76 11.93
N LEU A 200 0.98 -20.44 12.00
CA LEU A 200 -0.05 -19.49 12.39
C LEU A 200 -1.22 -19.48 11.40
N LEU A 201 -0.93 -19.30 10.10
CA LEU A 201 -1.96 -19.22 9.05
C LEU A 201 -2.80 -20.50 8.94
N THR A 202 -2.26 -21.62 9.40
CA THR A 202 -2.96 -22.89 9.45
C THR A 202 -3.52 -23.21 10.86
N GLY A 203 -3.39 -22.32 11.84
CA GLY A 203 -4.00 -22.47 13.17
C GLY A 203 -3.32 -23.50 14.09
N ARG A 204 -2.04 -23.79 13.86
CA ARG A 204 -1.24 -24.69 14.71
C ARG A 204 -0.56 -23.96 15.87
N THR A 205 -0.49 -22.63 15.80
CA THR A 205 0.05 -21.75 16.85
C THR A 205 -0.85 -20.53 17.04
N GLY A 206 -0.75 -19.89 18.20
CA GLY A 206 -1.39 -18.59 18.45
C GLY A 206 -0.61 -17.44 17.82
N LEU A 207 -1.22 -16.24 17.72
CA LEU A 207 -0.55 -15.03 17.23
C LEU A 207 0.60 -14.63 18.16
N PRO A 208 1.87 -14.64 17.70
CA PRO A 208 2.97 -14.02 18.43
C PRO A 208 2.75 -12.51 18.50
N GLU A 209 3.14 -11.86 19.60
CA GLU A 209 2.91 -10.42 19.81
C GLU A 209 3.57 -9.52 18.74
N ASN A 210 4.58 -10.02 18.04
CA ASN A 210 5.40 -9.26 17.10
C ASN A 210 5.49 -9.87 15.69
N LEU A 211 4.57 -10.77 15.31
CA LEU A 211 4.62 -11.36 13.98
C LEU A 211 4.24 -10.33 12.91
N SER A 212 5.22 -9.93 12.10
CA SER A 212 5.06 -9.04 10.96
C SER A 212 5.94 -9.51 9.80
N VAL A 213 5.38 -9.45 8.58
CA VAL A 213 6.14 -9.60 7.33
C VAL A 213 6.70 -8.27 6.83
N LEU A 214 6.23 -7.15 7.39
CA LEU A 214 6.77 -5.81 7.21
C LEU A 214 7.88 -5.54 8.24
#